data_AF-A0A820TQB5-F1
#
_entry.id   AF-A0A820TQB5-F1
#
_cell.length_a   1.000
_cell.length_b   1.000
_cell.length_c   1.000
_cell.angle_alpha   90.00
_cell.angle_beta   90.00
_cell.angle_gamma   90.00
#
_symmetry.space_group_name_H-M   'P 1'
#
loop_
_entity.id
_entity.type
_entity.pdbx_description
1 polymer ?
#
loop_
_entity_poly.entity_id
_entity_poly.type
_entity_poly.pdbx_seq_one_letter_code
_entity_poly.pdbx_strand_id
1 'polypeptide(L)'
;MMANKNQRIINTREKQLDNNILELFIVSLLRFNLENDLLMRDTKNMIPTILNRKSCFRELFYICSLQYPYLVNDSISTLWHRITSLNDMKLENIDLDKTTSVPLFLSDPVALLLRIMLSLSNPVAKESYQIIVQAIFNLVYIQALFTIVSEMNRTEQESWSQIEKNKSKNNMTKYLSIVSSKLLQANYNSNTDNSKVWSLESINASICERCGNFIKIAALIQHHLYQPITWWTVSLNTCPNWGSRICLHINLNNKRESFFSKPGCVFPFDLLWKNLIQELQVYKDGEPYWFRNDSLSSITNWLNEIFQIDNQHLKFLRHIARGIPLFHSPRFIHLPTCYADLLQPYIGLQCSYCRKSITQPILCLICGIVHSKEDTEKKCCHQHIHSIKEHLISCNEGLNLSINIHSTETLIQRKQRYNYWSSLYLDKYGEEDIHFRRGRILYLNEDRLKLLYSAWISSNLDQLSNTSSIDKFDF
;
A
#
# COMPACT_ATOMS: atom_id res chain seq x y z
N MET A 1 40.32 -29.72 -8.74
CA MET A 1 39.11 -30.00 -7.92
C MET A 1 38.51 -28.75 -7.25
N MET A 2 39.30 -27.81 -6.70
CA MET A 2 38.76 -26.58 -6.10
C MET A 2 38.05 -25.63 -7.08
N ALA A 3 38.52 -25.51 -8.33
CA ALA A 3 37.87 -24.69 -9.37
C ALA A 3 36.43 -25.15 -9.71
N ASN A 4 36.20 -26.48 -9.79
CA ASN A 4 34.86 -27.04 -10.02
C ASN A 4 33.90 -26.86 -8.83
N LYS A 5 34.43 -26.77 -7.61
CA LYS A 5 33.61 -26.51 -6.41
C LYS A 5 33.15 -25.05 -6.38
N ASN A 6 34.03 -24.12 -6.73
CA ASN A 6 33.70 -22.70 -6.82
C ASN A 6 32.72 -22.41 -7.97
N GLN A 7 32.90 -23.02 -9.14
CA GLN A 7 31.96 -22.86 -10.26
C GLN A 7 30.55 -23.39 -9.92
N ARG A 8 30.47 -24.53 -9.22
CA ARG A 8 29.18 -25.07 -8.75
C ARG A 8 28.51 -24.15 -7.72
N ILE A 9 29.29 -23.56 -6.80
CA ILE A 9 28.79 -22.61 -5.80
C ILE A 9 28.25 -21.33 -6.47
N ILE A 10 28.94 -20.82 -7.49
CA ILE A 10 28.51 -19.64 -8.27
C ILE A 10 27.21 -19.96 -9.01
N ASN A 11 27.14 -21.08 -9.73
CA ASN A 11 25.93 -21.48 -10.47
C ASN A 11 24.73 -21.73 -9.54
N THR A 12 24.95 -22.28 -8.34
CA THR A 12 23.87 -22.43 -7.35
C THR A 12 23.40 -21.09 -6.79
N ARG A 13 24.30 -20.12 -6.60
CA ARG A 13 23.95 -18.78 -6.11
C ARG A 13 23.21 -17.96 -7.17
N GLU A 14 23.63 -18.04 -8.43
CA GLU A 14 22.93 -17.40 -9.56
C GLU A 14 21.51 -17.96 -9.70
N LYS A 15 21.36 -19.29 -9.70
CA LYS A 15 20.04 -19.94 -9.75
C LYS A 15 19.16 -19.58 -8.55
N GLN A 16 19.74 -19.43 -7.36
CA GLN A 16 19.02 -19.01 -6.16
C GLN A 16 18.57 -17.54 -6.26
N LEU A 17 19.40 -16.67 -6.84
CA LEU A 17 19.05 -15.27 -7.09
C LEU A 17 17.89 -15.16 -8.10
N ASP A 18 17.95 -15.92 -9.19
CA ASP A 18 16.89 -15.98 -10.20
C ASP A 18 15.57 -16.48 -9.60
N ASN A 19 15.62 -17.51 -8.76
CA ASN A 19 14.44 -18.01 -8.06
C ASN A 19 13.83 -16.97 -7.11
N ASN A 20 14.65 -16.24 -6.35
CA ASN A 20 14.19 -15.17 -5.47
C ASN A 20 13.52 -14.02 -6.24
N ILE A 21 14.08 -13.65 -7.41
CA ILE A 21 13.50 -12.62 -8.29
C ILE A 21 12.15 -13.09 -8.82
N LEU A 22 12.04 -14.35 -9.26
CA LEU A 22 10.79 -14.93 -9.74
C LEU A 22 9.74 -15.03 -8.64
N GLU A 23 10.14 -15.40 -7.42
CA GLU A 23 9.27 -15.42 -6.24
C GLU A 23 8.65 -14.03 -6.00
N LEU A 24 9.50 -12.99 -5.95
CA LEU A 24 9.07 -11.61 -5.77
C LEU A 24 8.18 -11.14 -6.91
N PHE A 25 8.50 -11.51 -8.15
CA PHE A 25 7.70 -11.16 -9.32
C PHE A 25 6.29 -11.76 -9.23
N ILE A 26 6.16 -13.05 -8.92
CA ILE A 26 4.85 -13.73 -8.80
C ILE A 26 3.99 -13.07 -7.71
N VAL A 27 4.57 -12.83 -6.54
CA VAL A 27 3.86 -12.19 -5.42
C VAL A 27 3.45 -10.77 -5.78
N SER A 28 4.35 -10.01 -6.42
CA SER A 28 4.07 -8.63 -6.86
C SER A 28 2.99 -8.59 -7.94
N LEU A 29 2.99 -9.54 -8.88
CA LEU A 29 1.99 -9.65 -9.93
C LEU A 29 0.59 -9.92 -9.36
N LEU A 30 0.47 -10.83 -8.40
CA LEU A 30 -0.79 -11.15 -7.73
C LEU A 30 -1.28 -9.98 -6.88
N ARG A 31 -0.37 -9.36 -6.12
CA ARG A 31 -0.67 -8.16 -5.34
C ARG A 31 -1.18 -7.02 -6.22
N PHE A 32 -0.49 -6.73 -7.33
CA PHE A 32 -0.89 -5.70 -8.27
C PHE A 32 -2.29 -5.94 -8.82
N ASN A 33 -2.64 -7.18 -9.15
CA ASN A 33 -3.99 -7.52 -9.61
C ASN A 33 -5.06 -7.28 -8.53
N LEU A 34 -4.77 -7.60 -7.27
CA LEU A 34 -5.68 -7.34 -6.14
C LEU A 34 -5.85 -5.84 -5.89
N GLU A 35 -4.76 -5.09 -5.85
CA GLU A 35 -4.76 -3.64 -5.65
C GLU A 35 -5.50 -2.94 -6.80
N ASN A 36 -5.27 -3.37 -8.05
CA ASN A 36 -6.00 -2.85 -9.20
C ASN A 36 -7.50 -3.18 -9.13
N ASP A 37 -7.91 -4.41 -8.79
CA ASP A 37 -9.34 -4.73 -8.60
C ASP A 37 -9.95 -3.88 -7.47
N LEU A 38 -9.20 -3.61 -6.40
CA LEU A 38 -9.65 -2.73 -5.32
C LEU A 38 -9.88 -1.29 -5.82
N LEU A 39 -8.93 -0.73 -6.59
CA LEU A 39 -9.09 0.59 -7.22
C LEU A 39 -10.30 0.66 -8.12
N MET A 40 -10.47 -0.37 -8.96
CA MET A 40 -11.58 -0.42 -9.89
C MET A 40 -12.91 -0.46 -9.13
N ARG A 41 -12.99 -1.18 -8.01
CA ARG A 41 -14.20 -1.20 -7.16
C ARG A 41 -14.45 0.12 -6.43
N ASP A 42 -13.42 0.81 -5.97
CA ASP A 42 -13.58 2.13 -5.35
C ASP A 42 -14.04 3.19 -6.37
N THR A 43 -13.65 3.03 -7.63
CA THR A 43 -14.00 3.92 -8.76
C THR A 43 -15.29 3.53 -9.52
N LYS A 44 -15.86 2.34 -9.30
CA LYS A 44 -17.12 1.88 -9.94
C LYS A 44 -18.31 2.82 -9.74
N ASN A 45 -18.36 3.53 -8.61
CA ASN A 45 -19.40 4.53 -8.37
C ASN A 45 -19.17 5.86 -9.11
N MET A 46 -17.95 6.13 -9.56
CA MET A 46 -17.64 7.35 -10.29
C MET A 46 -17.99 7.24 -11.77
N ILE A 47 -17.71 6.10 -12.42
CA ILE A 47 -17.95 5.93 -13.86
C ILE A 47 -18.46 4.52 -14.21
N PRO A 48 -19.69 4.38 -14.76
CA PRO A 48 -20.29 3.10 -15.12
C PRO A 48 -19.58 2.30 -16.22
N THR A 49 -18.81 2.93 -17.13
CA THR A 49 -18.15 2.21 -18.24
C THR A 49 -17.06 1.24 -17.79
N ILE A 50 -16.55 1.40 -16.55
CA ILE A 50 -15.56 0.51 -15.91
C ILE A 50 -16.21 -0.82 -15.41
N LEU A 51 -17.55 -0.93 -15.41
CA LEU A 51 -18.28 -1.98 -14.69
C LEU A 51 -18.08 -3.43 -15.20
N ASN A 52 -17.59 -3.64 -16.42
CA ASN A 52 -17.58 -4.97 -17.06
C ASN A 52 -16.26 -5.74 -17.03
N ARG A 53 -15.19 -5.20 -16.41
CA ARG A 53 -13.92 -5.92 -16.34
C ARG A 53 -14.01 -7.05 -15.30
N LYS A 54 -13.97 -8.30 -15.75
CA LYS A 54 -13.83 -9.46 -14.88
C LYS A 54 -12.38 -9.54 -14.36
N SER A 55 -12.23 -9.75 -13.05
CA SER A 55 -10.92 -10.04 -12.47
C SER A 55 -10.44 -11.41 -12.94
N CYS A 56 -9.17 -11.53 -13.34
CA CYS A 56 -8.50 -12.79 -13.65
C CYS A 56 -7.70 -13.34 -12.47
N PHE A 57 -7.90 -12.79 -11.27
CA PHE A 57 -7.08 -13.13 -10.10
C PHE A 57 -7.15 -14.62 -9.77
N ARG A 58 -8.32 -15.26 -9.89
CA ARG A 58 -8.49 -16.67 -9.56
C ARG A 58 -7.66 -17.57 -10.47
N GLU A 59 -7.74 -17.34 -11.77
CA GLU A 59 -7.00 -18.09 -12.79
C GLU A 59 -5.49 -17.86 -12.65
N LEU A 60 -5.09 -16.61 -12.42
CA LEU A 60 -3.70 -16.23 -12.22
C LEU A 60 -3.12 -16.88 -10.95
N PHE A 61 -3.85 -16.79 -9.83
CA PHE A 61 -3.46 -17.40 -8.57
C PHE A 61 -3.26 -18.90 -8.70
N TYR A 62 -4.19 -19.59 -9.38
CA TYR A 62 -4.07 -21.02 -9.64
C TYR A 62 -2.78 -21.36 -10.40
N ILE A 63 -2.49 -20.68 -11.51
CA ILE A 63 -1.28 -20.91 -12.30
C ILE A 63 -0.01 -20.64 -11.48
N CYS A 64 0.03 -19.51 -10.77
CA CYS A 64 1.17 -19.16 -9.91
C CYS A 64 1.40 -20.21 -8.84
N SER A 65 0.34 -20.74 -8.23
CA SER A 65 0.46 -21.74 -7.17
C SER A 65 0.98 -23.11 -7.60
N LEU A 66 0.86 -23.45 -8.88
CA LEU A 66 1.45 -24.68 -9.41
C LEU A 66 2.97 -24.58 -9.52
N GLN A 67 3.50 -23.37 -9.72
CA GLN A 67 4.93 -23.13 -9.94
C GLN A 67 5.66 -22.70 -8.67
N TYR A 68 4.98 -21.97 -7.79
CA TYR A 68 5.57 -21.33 -6.63
C TYR A 68 6.29 -22.29 -5.66
N PRO A 69 5.74 -23.48 -5.32
CA PRO A 69 6.43 -24.43 -4.42
C PRO A 69 7.79 -24.92 -4.95
N TYR A 70 8.05 -24.84 -6.25
CA TYR A 70 9.33 -25.22 -6.86
C TYR A 70 10.36 -24.08 -6.87
N LEU A 71 9.93 -22.85 -6.59
CA LEU A 71 10.78 -21.65 -6.56
C LEU A 71 11.29 -21.35 -5.15
N VAL A 72 10.48 -21.68 -4.13
CA VAL A 72 10.77 -21.36 -2.73
C VAL A 72 11.69 -22.41 -2.12
N ASN A 73 12.82 -21.96 -1.58
CA ASN A 73 13.75 -22.82 -0.83
C ASN A 73 13.45 -22.85 0.69
N ASP A 74 12.78 -21.80 1.21
CA ASP A 74 12.45 -21.70 2.63
C ASP A 74 11.21 -22.55 2.97
N SER A 75 11.25 -23.27 4.08
CA SER A 75 10.08 -24.04 4.50
C SER A 75 8.98 -23.10 5.01
N ILE A 76 7.74 -23.30 4.54
CA ILE A 76 6.54 -22.61 5.04
C ILE A 76 6.45 -22.71 6.56
N SER A 77 6.88 -23.85 7.11
CA SER A 77 6.91 -24.08 8.55
C SER A 77 7.75 -23.03 9.25
N THR A 78 8.95 -22.67 8.76
CA THR A 78 9.77 -21.61 9.38
C THR A 78 9.07 -20.26 9.37
N LEU A 79 8.44 -19.89 8.25
CA LEU A 79 7.68 -18.64 8.15
C LEU A 79 6.48 -18.63 9.12
N TRP A 80 5.75 -19.73 9.18
CA TRP A 80 4.62 -19.90 10.10
C TRP A 80 5.06 -19.88 11.57
N HIS A 81 6.20 -20.50 11.91
CA HIS A 81 6.78 -20.43 13.24
C HIS A 81 7.16 -19.01 13.63
N ARG A 82 7.74 -18.22 12.72
CA ARG A 82 8.05 -16.80 12.99
C ARG A 82 6.79 -15.97 13.24
N ILE A 83 5.73 -16.19 12.45
CA ILE A 83 4.44 -15.52 12.63
C ILE A 83 3.80 -15.93 13.95
N THR A 84 3.80 -17.21 14.29
CA THR A 84 3.07 -17.68 15.47
C THR A 84 3.88 -17.62 16.76
N SER A 85 5.22 -17.55 16.66
CA SER A 85 6.19 -17.78 17.75
C SER A 85 5.95 -19.08 18.51
N LEU A 86 5.45 -20.11 17.83
CA LEU A 86 5.30 -21.44 18.40
C LEU A 86 6.68 -22.12 18.47
N ASN A 87 7.21 -22.23 19.69
CA ASN A 87 8.39 -23.05 19.99
C ASN A 87 8.01 -24.53 19.88
N ASP A 88 8.26 -25.15 18.73
CA ASP A 88 8.36 -26.60 18.69
C ASP A 88 9.70 -27.00 19.33
N MET A 89 9.65 -27.75 20.43
CA MET A 89 10.83 -28.31 21.11
C MET A 89 11.69 -29.25 20.22
N LYS A 90 11.36 -29.40 18.94
CA LYS A 90 12.08 -30.22 17.95
C LYS A 90 12.94 -29.39 16.96
N LEU A 91 12.82 -28.07 16.95
CA LEU A 91 13.49 -27.19 15.97
C LEU A 91 14.68 -26.39 16.55
N GLU A 92 15.13 -26.71 17.76
CA GLU A 92 16.25 -26.03 18.45
C GLU A 92 17.60 -26.10 17.68
N ASN A 93 17.72 -26.95 16.65
CA ASN A 93 18.94 -27.17 15.89
C ASN A 93 18.97 -26.54 14.48
N ILE A 94 17.97 -25.74 14.10
CA ILE A 94 18.11 -24.95 12.87
C ILE A 94 18.82 -23.66 13.25
N ASP A 95 20.13 -23.61 12.97
CA ASP A 95 20.87 -22.36 12.79
C ASP A 95 20.16 -21.58 11.67
N LEU A 96 19.10 -20.87 12.04
CA LEU A 96 18.55 -19.79 11.26
C LEU A 96 19.68 -18.80 11.15
N ASP A 97 20.25 -18.64 9.95
CA ASP A 97 21.15 -17.53 9.61
C ASP A 97 20.41 -16.21 9.96
N LYS A 98 20.53 -15.78 11.21
CA LYS A 98 19.87 -14.60 11.79
C LYS A 98 20.29 -13.30 11.11
N THR A 99 21.22 -13.37 10.15
CA THR A 99 21.90 -12.23 9.55
C THR A 99 21.46 -11.91 8.12
N THR A 100 20.64 -12.74 7.45
CA THR A 100 20.28 -12.54 6.03
C THR A 100 18.79 -12.38 5.73
N SER A 101 17.89 -12.80 6.62
CA SER A 101 16.44 -12.70 6.38
C SER A 101 15.83 -11.40 6.91
N VAL A 102 14.91 -10.80 6.14
CA VAL A 102 14.19 -9.60 6.56
C VAL A 102 13.41 -9.89 7.86
N PRO A 103 13.54 -9.06 8.91
CA PRO A 103 12.75 -9.18 10.13
C PRO A 103 11.26 -9.27 9.83
N LEU A 104 10.53 -10.13 10.54
CA LEU A 104 9.12 -10.38 10.20
C LEU A 104 8.29 -9.10 10.33
N PHE A 105 8.63 -8.27 11.32
CA PHE A 105 7.97 -6.99 11.57
C PHE A 105 8.17 -5.96 10.44
N LEU A 106 9.18 -6.12 9.59
CA LEU A 106 9.42 -5.28 8.41
C LEU A 106 8.79 -5.84 7.14
N SER A 107 8.23 -7.04 7.22
CA SER A 107 7.67 -7.72 6.05
C SER A 107 6.32 -7.14 5.67
N ASP A 108 6.06 -7.10 4.36
CA ASP A 108 4.77 -6.69 3.82
C ASP A 108 3.69 -7.76 4.10
N PRO A 109 2.60 -7.43 4.82
CA PRO A 109 1.60 -8.41 5.22
C PRO A 109 0.81 -9.04 4.06
N VAL A 110 0.60 -8.30 2.97
CA VAL A 110 -0.11 -8.81 1.79
C VAL A 110 0.78 -9.82 1.05
N ALA A 111 2.05 -9.49 0.90
CA ALA A 111 3.05 -10.41 0.36
C ALA A 111 3.14 -11.66 1.23
N LEU A 112 3.24 -11.54 2.55
CA LEU A 112 3.25 -12.68 3.48
C LEU A 112 2.03 -13.60 3.29
N LEU A 113 0.83 -13.02 3.19
CA LEU A 113 -0.40 -13.77 2.96
C LEU A 113 -0.34 -14.55 1.64
N LEU A 114 0.05 -13.87 0.54
CA LEU A 114 0.17 -14.50 -0.77
C LEU A 114 1.23 -15.61 -0.78
N ARG A 115 2.40 -15.38 -0.17
CA ARG A 115 3.49 -16.37 -0.06
C ARG A 115 3.00 -17.64 0.62
N ILE A 116 2.38 -17.52 1.81
CA ILE A 116 1.85 -18.68 2.54
C ILE A 116 0.79 -19.41 1.70
N MET A 117 -0.16 -18.68 1.12
CA MET A 117 -1.22 -19.28 0.32
C MET A 117 -0.70 -20.00 -0.93
N LEU A 118 0.32 -19.46 -1.60
CA LEU A 118 0.93 -20.07 -2.78
C LEU A 118 1.79 -21.28 -2.44
N SER A 119 2.37 -21.33 -1.24
CA SER A 119 3.17 -22.47 -0.82
C SER A 119 2.33 -23.66 -0.33
N LEU A 120 1.09 -23.42 0.11
CA LEU A 120 0.19 -24.50 0.53
C LEU A 120 -0.29 -25.33 -0.67
N SER A 121 -0.64 -26.59 -0.41
CA SER A 121 -1.26 -27.44 -1.43
C SER A 121 -2.64 -26.90 -1.80
N ASN A 122 -2.82 -26.54 -3.08
CA ASN A 122 -4.10 -26.05 -3.58
C ASN A 122 -5.05 -27.20 -3.95
N PRO A 123 -6.36 -27.06 -3.68
CA PRO A 123 -7.02 -25.86 -3.12
C PRO A 123 -6.89 -25.74 -1.58
N VAL A 124 -6.45 -24.58 -1.10
CA VAL A 124 -6.44 -24.27 0.34
C VAL A 124 -7.88 -24.18 0.85
N ALA A 125 -8.24 -24.88 1.92
CA ALA A 125 -9.56 -24.78 2.55
C ALA A 125 -9.86 -23.36 3.08
N LYS A 126 -11.13 -22.95 3.08
CA LYS A 126 -11.54 -21.59 3.48
C LYS A 126 -11.19 -21.31 4.95
N GLU A 127 -11.35 -22.31 5.79
CA GLU A 127 -11.09 -22.26 7.23
C GLU A 127 -9.59 -22.01 7.47
N SER A 128 -8.73 -22.75 6.77
CA SER A 128 -7.27 -22.56 6.79
C SER A 128 -6.88 -21.15 6.33
N TYR A 129 -7.52 -20.64 5.27
CA TYR A 129 -7.31 -19.27 4.80
C TYR A 129 -7.66 -18.23 5.88
N GLN A 130 -8.80 -18.38 6.54
CA GLN A 130 -9.24 -17.46 7.59
C GLN A 130 -8.28 -17.46 8.80
N ILE A 131 -7.76 -18.63 9.18
CA ILE A 131 -6.74 -18.76 10.23
C ILE A 131 -5.47 -17.98 9.86
N ILE A 132 -5.01 -18.09 8.61
CA ILE A 132 -3.81 -17.37 8.13
C ILE A 132 -4.06 -15.86 8.14
N VAL A 133 -5.23 -15.41 7.68
CA VAL A 133 -5.62 -13.99 7.70
C VAL A 133 -5.62 -13.45 9.13
N GLN A 134 -6.21 -14.18 10.08
CA GLN A 134 -6.21 -13.78 11.50
C GLN A 134 -4.79 -13.68 12.07
N ALA A 135 -3.93 -14.65 11.77
CA ALA A 135 -2.54 -14.66 12.24
C ALA A 135 -1.75 -13.45 11.72
N ILE A 136 -1.82 -13.18 10.42
CA ILE A 136 -1.14 -12.03 9.78
C ILE A 136 -1.77 -10.70 10.22
N PHE A 137 -3.08 -10.65 10.45
CA PHE A 137 -3.74 -9.44 10.92
C PHE A 137 -3.20 -8.97 12.28
N ASN A 138 -2.81 -9.89 13.17
CA ASN A 138 -2.15 -9.51 14.42
C ASN A 138 -0.83 -8.75 14.16
N LEU A 139 -0.04 -9.20 13.19
CA LEU A 139 1.19 -8.51 12.79
C LEU A 139 0.87 -7.10 12.26
N VAL A 140 -0.10 -6.99 11.34
CA VAL A 140 -0.57 -5.71 10.77
C VAL A 140 -1.01 -4.74 11.86
N TYR A 141 -1.73 -5.25 12.86
CA TYR A 141 -2.24 -4.45 13.97
C TYR A 141 -1.11 -3.90 14.85
N ILE A 142 -0.12 -4.74 15.20
CA ILE A 142 1.03 -4.27 15.98
C ILE A 142 1.91 -3.33 15.15
N GLN A 143 2.08 -3.57 13.85
CA GLN A 143 2.77 -2.63 12.94
C GLN A 143 2.07 -1.25 12.92
N ALA A 144 0.73 -1.23 12.90
CA ALA A 144 -0.05 0.00 12.97
C ALA A 144 0.14 0.73 14.31
N LEU A 145 0.05 0.00 15.44
CA LEU A 145 0.31 0.57 16.77
C LEU A 145 1.73 1.12 16.88
N PHE A 146 2.72 0.39 16.37
CA PHE A 146 4.11 0.83 16.37
C PHE A 146 4.29 2.15 15.63
N THR A 147 3.69 2.26 14.45
CA THR A 147 3.75 3.49 13.66
C THR A 147 3.09 4.65 14.41
N ILE A 148 1.92 4.42 15.03
CA ILE A 148 1.22 5.45 15.83
C ILE A 148 2.07 5.89 17.03
N VAL A 149 2.63 4.95 17.79
CA VAL A 149 3.46 5.29 18.96
C VAL A 149 4.76 5.98 18.54
N SER A 150 5.30 5.66 17.37
CA SER A 150 6.45 6.37 16.82
C SER A 150 6.14 7.82 16.40
N GLU A 151 4.87 8.18 16.17
CA GLU A 151 4.42 9.55 15.90
C GLU A 151 4.13 10.35 17.19
N MET A 152 3.97 9.68 18.33
CA MET A 152 3.75 10.31 19.64
C MET A 152 5.00 11.01 20.14
N ASN A 153 4.81 12.06 20.95
CA ASN A 153 5.90 12.70 21.66
C ASN A 153 6.37 11.85 22.86
N ARG A 154 7.54 12.18 23.43
CA ARG A 154 8.13 11.39 24.53
C ARG A 154 7.24 11.34 25.78
N THR A 155 6.57 12.44 26.12
CA THR A 155 5.66 12.50 27.28
C THR A 155 4.42 11.63 27.11
N GLU A 156 3.88 11.56 25.89
CA GLU A 156 2.77 10.69 25.54
C GLU A 156 3.21 9.22 25.61
N GLN A 157 4.37 8.87 25.03
CA GLN A 157 4.91 7.51 25.13
C GLN A 157 5.09 7.06 26.59
N GLU A 158 5.64 7.94 27.45
CA GLU A 158 5.77 7.67 28.88
C GLU A 158 4.41 7.46 29.55
N SER A 159 3.41 8.29 29.23
CA SER A 159 2.05 8.14 29.77
C SER A 159 1.41 6.80 29.36
N TRP A 160 1.51 6.39 28.08
CA TRP A 160 0.93 5.15 27.57
C TRP A 160 1.68 3.91 28.10
N SER A 161 2.99 4.01 28.33
CA SER A 161 3.79 2.93 28.93
C SER A 161 3.36 2.58 30.36
N GLN A 162 2.80 3.53 31.12
CA GLN A 162 2.45 3.34 32.52
C GLN A 162 1.06 2.70 32.73
N ILE A 163 0.22 2.66 31.69
CA ILE A 163 -1.17 2.17 31.77
C ILE A 163 -1.26 0.68 32.13
N GLU A 164 -0.22 -0.10 31.85
CA GLU A 164 -0.17 -1.53 32.19
C GLU A 164 -0.24 -1.80 33.70
N LYS A 165 0.30 -0.87 34.52
CA LYS A 165 0.29 -0.97 35.98
C LYS A 165 -1.12 -0.81 36.57
N ASN A 166 -2.02 -0.18 35.81
CA ASN A 166 -3.38 0.15 36.24
C ASN A 166 -4.42 -0.81 35.63
N LYS A 167 -4.29 -2.13 35.84
CA LYS A 167 -5.28 -3.20 35.55
C LYS A 167 -6.28 -2.87 34.41
N SER A 168 -5.81 -2.46 33.23
CA SER A 168 -6.71 -2.09 32.14
C SER A 168 -7.31 -3.36 31.51
N LYS A 169 -8.65 -3.42 31.39
CA LYS A 169 -9.36 -4.56 30.79
C LYS A 169 -9.24 -4.61 29.26
N ASN A 170 -8.85 -3.50 28.61
CA ASN A 170 -8.77 -3.38 27.16
C ASN A 170 -7.42 -3.92 26.63
N ASN A 171 -7.44 -4.82 25.64
CA ASN A 171 -6.21 -5.37 25.08
C ASN A 171 -5.41 -4.34 24.27
N MET A 172 -6.09 -3.38 23.64
CA MET A 172 -5.42 -2.31 22.89
C MET A 172 -4.49 -1.49 23.78
N THR A 173 -4.92 -1.15 25.00
CA THR A 173 -4.10 -0.37 25.95
C THR A 173 -2.90 -1.15 26.46
N LYS A 174 -2.99 -2.48 26.55
CA LYS A 174 -1.85 -3.36 26.85
C LYS A 174 -0.83 -3.40 25.72
N TYR A 175 -1.29 -3.51 24.47
CA TYR A 175 -0.35 -3.50 23.34
C TYR A 175 0.31 -2.13 23.14
N LEU A 176 -0.44 -1.05 23.36
CA LEU A 176 0.12 0.30 23.40
C LEU A 176 1.22 0.41 24.47
N SER A 177 0.99 -0.06 25.69
CA SER A 177 2.02 0.02 26.75
C SER A 177 3.29 -0.76 26.41
N ILE A 178 3.15 -1.95 25.83
CA ILE A 178 4.28 -2.78 25.40
C ILE A 178 5.08 -2.10 24.29
N VAL A 179 4.41 -1.59 23.27
CA VAL A 179 5.06 -0.90 22.15
C VAL A 179 5.74 0.39 22.62
N SER A 180 5.07 1.19 23.45
CA SER A 180 5.64 2.41 24.05
C SER A 180 6.87 2.12 24.90
N SER A 181 6.80 1.11 25.78
CA SER A 181 7.95 0.74 26.63
C SER A 181 9.15 0.30 25.80
N LYS A 182 8.94 -0.45 24.71
CA LYS A 182 10.01 -0.90 23.80
C LYS A 182 10.63 0.25 23.00
N LEU A 183 9.84 1.19 22.51
CA LEU A 183 10.34 2.38 21.82
C LEU A 183 11.15 3.30 22.76
N LEU A 184 10.69 3.48 24.01
CA LEU A 184 11.42 4.21 25.04
C LEU A 184 12.77 3.54 25.37
N GLN A 185 12.79 2.21 25.51
CA GLN A 185 14.04 1.44 25.72
C GLN A 185 15.05 1.66 24.59
N ALA A 186 14.58 1.85 23.36
CA ALA A 186 15.42 2.08 22.20
C ALA A 186 15.82 3.54 21.98
N ASN A 187 15.47 4.46 22.89
CA ASN A 187 15.72 5.90 22.77
C ASN A 187 15.26 6.50 21.43
N TYR A 188 14.17 5.98 20.85
CA TYR A 188 13.61 6.56 19.63
C TYR A 188 12.90 7.87 19.98
N ASN A 189 13.28 8.96 19.31
CA ASN A 189 12.60 10.25 19.42
C ASN A 189 12.13 10.67 18.02
N SER A 190 10.84 10.98 17.89
CA SER A 190 10.31 11.54 16.65
C SER A 190 10.83 12.97 16.49
N ASN A 191 11.50 13.27 15.39
CA ASN A 191 11.95 14.64 15.08
C ASN A 191 10.78 15.53 14.60
N THR A 192 9.53 15.14 14.89
CA THR A 192 8.34 15.81 14.40
C THR A 192 7.82 16.73 15.49
N ASP A 193 7.87 18.04 15.26
CA ASP A 193 7.09 19.05 16.01
C ASP A 193 5.59 18.88 15.69
N ASN A 194 5.03 17.72 16.03
CA ASN A 194 3.63 17.41 15.80
C ASN A 194 2.80 17.91 16.98
N SER A 195 1.92 18.86 16.73
CA SER A 195 0.88 19.34 17.68
C SER A 195 -0.30 18.37 17.82
N LYS A 196 -0.23 17.19 17.21
CA LYS A 196 -1.31 16.20 17.18
C LYS A 196 -1.42 15.50 18.53
N VAL A 197 -2.51 15.75 19.25
CA VAL A 197 -2.83 15.08 20.52
C VAL A 197 -3.51 13.74 20.24
N TRP A 198 -3.03 12.66 20.86
CA TRP A 198 -3.56 11.31 20.66
C TRP A 198 -4.62 10.93 21.71
N SER A 199 -5.89 10.92 21.29
CA SER A 199 -7.00 10.34 22.06
C SER A 199 -7.24 8.87 21.70
N LEU A 200 -7.98 8.13 22.54
CA LEU A 200 -8.34 6.73 22.25
C LEU A 200 -9.11 6.61 20.92
N GLU A 201 -9.95 7.59 20.61
CA GLU A 201 -10.74 7.65 19.38
C GLU A 201 -9.86 7.93 18.16
N SER A 202 -8.89 8.86 18.27
CA SER A 202 -7.97 9.16 17.18
C SER A 202 -7.00 8.00 16.91
N ILE A 203 -6.55 7.32 17.97
CA ILE A 203 -5.75 6.09 17.85
C ILE A 203 -6.55 5.03 17.07
N ASN A 204 -7.81 4.79 17.46
CA ASN A 204 -8.67 3.82 16.77
C ASN A 204 -8.88 4.16 15.29
N ALA A 205 -9.16 5.43 14.98
CA ALA A 205 -9.30 5.88 13.60
C ALA A 205 -8.02 5.63 12.78
N SER A 206 -6.86 5.94 13.34
CA SER A 206 -5.57 5.68 12.70
C SER A 206 -5.26 4.19 12.55
N ILE A 207 -5.66 3.33 13.48
CA ILE A 207 -5.55 1.86 13.32
C ILE A 207 -6.43 1.40 12.15
N CYS A 208 -7.69 1.85 12.07
CA CYS A 208 -8.59 1.52 10.96
C CYS A 208 -8.03 1.91 9.60
N GLU A 209 -7.43 3.10 9.51
CA GLU A 209 -6.78 3.57 8.29
C GLU A 209 -5.59 2.69 7.91
N ARG A 210 -4.69 2.41 8.86
CA ARG A 210 -3.45 1.66 8.61
C ARG A 210 -3.70 0.17 8.32
N CYS A 211 -4.67 -0.45 8.98
CA CYS A 211 -5.04 -1.84 8.75
C CYS A 211 -5.97 -2.04 7.54
N GLY A 212 -6.62 -0.96 7.07
CA GLY A 212 -7.70 -1.01 6.10
C GLY A 212 -7.30 -1.68 4.78
N ASN A 213 -6.09 -1.42 4.27
CA ASN A 213 -5.64 -2.00 3.02
C ASN A 213 -5.54 -3.53 3.09
N PHE A 214 -4.89 -4.05 4.14
CA PHE A 214 -4.76 -5.50 4.32
C PHE A 214 -6.13 -6.18 4.42
N ILE A 215 -7.05 -5.61 5.21
CA ILE A 215 -8.40 -6.16 5.39
C ILE A 215 -9.17 -6.18 4.06
N LYS A 216 -9.08 -5.11 3.26
CA LYS A 216 -9.70 -5.03 1.94
C LYS A 216 -9.11 -6.07 0.98
N ILE A 217 -7.79 -6.22 0.95
CA ILE A 217 -7.12 -7.19 0.09
C ILE A 217 -7.45 -8.63 0.51
N ALA A 218 -7.39 -8.95 1.80
CA ALA A 218 -7.77 -10.27 2.30
C ALA A 218 -9.20 -10.62 1.87
N ALA A 219 -10.15 -9.71 2.07
CA ALA A 219 -11.51 -10.01 1.69
C ALA A 219 -11.73 -10.09 0.17
N LEU A 220 -10.94 -9.39 -0.65
CA LEU A 220 -10.90 -9.63 -2.10
C LEU A 220 -10.34 -11.00 -2.48
N ILE A 221 -9.30 -11.49 -1.79
CA ILE A 221 -8.81 -12.85 -1.99
C ILE A 221 -9.93 -13.85 -1.67
N GLN A 222 -10.63 -13.65 -0.54
CA GLN A 222 -11.72 -14.53 -0.14
C GLN A 222 -12.89 -14.49 -1.15
N HIS A 223 -13.18 -13.31 -1.70
CA HIS A 223 -14.15 -13.09 -2.77
C HIS A 223 -13.86 -13.93 -4.01
N HIS A 224 -12.61 -13.90 -4.47
CA HIS A 224 -12.20 -14.53 -5.72
C HIS A 224 -12.03 -16.05 -5.60
N LEU A 225 -11.53 -16.53 -4.47
CA LEU A 225 -11.18 -17.95 -4.31
C LEU A 225 -12.31 -18.81 -3.71
N TYR A 226 -13.16 -18.24 -2.84
CA TYR A 226 -14.11 -19.03 -2.06
C TYR A 226 -15.56 -18.63 -2.26
N GLN A 227 -15.91 -17.38 -1.96
CA GLN A 227 -17.30 -16.93 -1.91
C GLN A 227 -17.45 -15.50 -2.40
N PRO A 228 -18.22 -15.26 -3.48
CA PRO A 228 -18.41 -13.93 -4.00
C PRO A 228 -19.16 -13.07 -2.96
N ILE A 229 -18.65 -11.87 -2.77
CA ILE A 229 -19.23 -10.85 -1.91
C ILE A 229 -20.29 -10.10 -2.70
N THR A 230 -21.55 -10.40 -2.41
CA THR A 230 -22.71 -9.86 -3.12
C THR A 230 -22.96 -8.38 -2.85
N TRP A 231 -22.52 -7.88 -1.69
CA TRP A 231 -22.69 -6.48 -1.27
C TRP A 231 -21.51 -5.56 -1.61
N TRP A 232 -20.37 -6.10 -2.06
CA TRP A 232 -19.17 -5.33 -2.44
C TRP A 232 -19.22 -4.84 -3.90
N THR A 233 -20.43 -4.60 -4.37
CA THR A 233 -20.70 -3.90 -5.62
C THR A 233 -20.91 -2.41 -5.39
N VAL A 234 -21.10 -1.99 -4.13
CA VAL A 234 -21.29 -0.59 -3.71
C VAL A 234 -19.95 -0.04 -3.21
N SER A 235 -19.53 1.15 -3.66
CA SER A 235 -18.30 1.82 -3.17
C SER A 235 -18.23 1.77 -1.65
N LEU A 236 -17.09 1.30 -1.14
CA LEU A 236 -16.81 1.19 0.30
C LEU A 236 -16.98 2.54 1.01
N ASN A 237 -16.73 3.64 0.31
CA ASN A 237 -16.90 5.01 0.82
C ASN A 237 -18.37 5.38 1.10
N THR A 238 -19.31 4.73 0.40
CA THR A 238 -20.76 4.96 0.55
C THR A 238 -21.46 3.92 1.43
N CYS A 239 -20.74 2.89 1.87
CA CYS A 239 -21.29 1.83 2.70
C CYS A 239 -21.01 2.13 4.19
N PRO A 240 -22.00 2.62 4.97
CA PRO A 240 -21.82 2.79 6.40
C PRO A 240 -21.47 1.43 7.00
N ASN A 241 -20.42 1.39 7.81
CA ASN A 241 -19.90 0.17 8.46
C ASN A 241 -19.30 -0.92 7.54
N TRP A 242 -18.75 -0.53 6.39
CA TRP A 242 -18.00 -1.46 5.54
C TRP A 242 -16.92 -2.24 6.31
N GLY A 243 -16.25 -1.59 7.27
CA GLY A 243 -15.26 -2.22 8.15
C GLY A 243 -15.79 -3.46 8.89
N SER A 244 -16.96 -3.38 9.55
CA SER A 244 -17.58 -4.54 10.21
C SER A 244 -17.92 -5.64 9.22
N ARG A 245 -18.50 -5.27 8.07
CA ARG A 245 -18.96 -6.27 7.09
C ARG A 245 -17.80 -7.03 6.49
N ILE A 246 -16.70 -6.36 6.21
CA ILE A 246 -15.48 -7.03 5.77
C ILE A 246 -14.94 -7.91 6.90
N CYS A 247 -14.79 -7.37 8.11
CA CYS A 247 -14.26 -8.16 9.24
C CYS A 247 -15.08 -9.44 9.51
N LEU A 248 -16.42 -9.36 9.43
CA LEU A 248 -17.29 -10.54 9.51
C LEU A 248 -17.05 -11.51 8.35
N HIS A 249 -16.88 -11.00 7.13
CA HIS A 249 -16.64 -11.84 5.95
C HIS A 249 -15.34 -12.65 6.07
N ILE A 250 -14.24 -12.01 6.51
CA ILE A 250 -12.94 -12.67 6.69
C ILE A 250 -12.73 -13.30 8.08
N ASN A 251 -13.81 -13.44 8.86
CA ASN A 251 -13.80 -14.04 10.19
C ASN A 251 -12.84 -13.34 11.19
N LEU A 252 -12.66 -12.02 11.09
CA LEU A 252 -11.97 -11.21 12.10
C LEU A 252 -12.90 -10.80 13.27
N ASN A 253 -14.19 -11.16 13.22
CA ASN A 253 -15.12 -10.97 14.34
C ASN A 253 -16.24 -12.02 14.27
N ASN A 254 -16.48 -12.75 15.36
CA ASN A 254 -17.52 -13.80 15.42
C ASN A 254 -18.87 -13.26 15.94
N LYS A 255 -18.94 -12.01 16.44
CA LYS A 255 -20.18 -11.42 16.95
C LYS A 255 -20.85 -10.55 15.88
N ARG A 256 -22.09 -10.90 15.50
CA ARG A 256 -22.96 -10.18 14.54
C ARG A 256 -23.43 -8.79 15.00
N GLU A 257 -22.93 -8.27 16.11
CA GLU A 257 -23.39 -6.99 16.64
C GLU A 257 -22.83 -5.81 15.84
N SER A 258 -23.68 -4.80 15.67
CA SER A 258 -23.54 -3.61 14.84
C SER A 258 -22.46 -2.65 15.34
N PHE A 259 -21.19 -3.06 15.27
CA PHE A 259 -20.09 -2.31 15.84
C PHE A 259 -19.79 -1.00 15.11
N PHE A 260 -19.86 -0.91 13.79
CA PHE A 260 -19.47 0.34 13.08
C PHE A 260 -20.66 1.30 12.85
N SER A 261 -21.78 1.11 13.57
CA SER A 261 -23.04 1.82 13.29
C SER A 261 -23.07 3.21 13.93
N LYS A 262 -22.04 3.53 14.73
CA LYS A 262 -21.83 4.84 15.33
C LYS A 262 -20.46 5.38 14.87
N PRO A 263 -20.34 6.69 14.63
CA PRO A 263 -19.03 7.33 14.48
C PRO A 263 -18.23 7.15 15.78
N GLY A 264 -16.95 6.76 15.67
CA GLY A 264 -16.06 6.52 16.82
C GLY A 264 -15.88 5.05 17.23
N CYS A 265 -16.34 4.08 16.44
CA CYS A 265 -16.30 2.68 16.84
C CYS A 265 -14.94 1.99 16.71
N VAL A 266 -14.61 1.26 17.78
CA VAL A 266 -13.35 0.57 18.07
C VAL A 266 -13.34 -0.82 17.42
N PHE A 267 -12.19 -1.29 16.90
CA PHE A 267 -12.04 -2.71 16.56
C PHE A 267 -12.28 -3.56 17.83
N PRO A 268 -13.16 -4.57 17.81
CA PRO A 268 -13.34 -5.45 18.95
C PRO A 268 -12.14 -6.40 19.03
N PHE A 269 -11.02 -5.93 19.60
CA PHE A 269 -9.84 -6.75 19.86
C PHE A 269 -9.95 -7.41 21.24
N ASP A 270 -11.03 -8.14 21.49
CA ASP A 270 -10.93 -9.29 22.39
C ASP A 270 -10.22 -10.38 21.60
N LEU A 271 -8.88 -10.30 21.54
CA LEU A 271 -7.94 -11.31 21.04
C LEU A 271 -8.59 -12.36 20.11
N LEU A 272 -8.46 -12.18 18.79
CA LEU A 272 -8.88 -13.15 17.77
C LEU A 272 -8.42 -14.59 18.08
N TRP A 273 -7.29 -14.71 18.77
CA TRP A 273 -6.72 -15.93 19.33
C TRP A 273 -7.70 -16.75 20.18
N LYS A 274 -8.63 -16.14 20.94
CA LYS A 274 -9.62 -16.87 21.75
C LYS A 274 -10.58 -17.70 20.90
N ASN A 275 -11.01 -17.16 19.75
CA ASN A 275 -11.94 -17.84 18.85
C ASN A 275 -11.22 -18.91 18.02
N LEU A 276 -9.97 -18.63 17.60
CA LEU A 276 -9.10 -19.57 16.90
C LEU A 276 -8.88 -20.87 17.72
N ILE A 277 -8.67 -20.73 19.03
CA ILE A 277 -8.46 -21.86 19.95
C ILE A 277 -9.75 -22.67 20.16
N GLN A 278 -10.94 -22.04 20.15
CA GLN A 278 -12.23 -22.73 20.32
C GLN A 278 -12.65 -23.54 19.09
N GLU A 279 -12.45 -23.02 17.87
CA GLU A 279 -12.82 -23.74 16.65
C GLU A 279 -11.88 -24.94 16.38
N LEU A 280 -10.60 -24.84 16.74
CA LEU A 280 -9.65 -25.95 16.63
C LEU A 280 -9.89 -27.09 17.63
N GLN A 281 -10.55 -26.82 18.77
CA GLN A 281 -10.94 -27.87 19.72
C GLN A 281 -12.01 -28.83 19.16
N VAL A 282 -12.76 -28.42 18.13
CA VAL A 282 -13.78 -29.26 17.47
C VAL A 282 -13.13 -30.29 16.52
N TYR A 283 -11.89 -30.06 16.07
CA TYR A 283 -11.14 -30.92 15.13
C TYR A 283 -10.22 -31.95 15.81
N LYS A 284 -10.54 -32.42 17.01
CA LYS A 284 -9.79 -33.49 17.68
C LYS A 284 -10.32 -34.86 17.26
N ASP A 285 -9.77 -35.39 16.15
CA ASP A 285 -9.47 -36.80 15.85
C ASP A 285 -8.89 -36.96 14.42
N GLY A 286 -7.78 -36.26 14.10
CA GLY A 286 -6.94 -36.58 12.93
C GLY A 286 -6.39 -35.42 12.06
N GLU A 287 -5.44 -34.63 12.61
CA GLU A 287 -4.60 -33.56 11.97
C GLU A 287 -5.08 -32.08 12.03
N PRO A 288 -4.16 -31.07 12.00
CA PRO A 288 -2.95 -30.84 12.79
C PRO A 288 -3.10 -29.68 13.80
N TYR A 289 -2.39 -29.81 14.93
CA TYR A 289 -2.36 -28.91 16.09
C TYR A 289 -1.66 -27.57 15.80
N TRP A 290 -2.33 -26.43 16.06
CA TRP A 290 -1.66 -25.13 16.09
C TRP A 290 -2.27 -24.24 17.18
N PHE A 291 -1.40 -23.59 17.96
CA PHE A 291 -1.64 -22.47 18.90
C PHE A 291 -1.75 -22.74 20.42
N ARG A 292 -0.81 -22.10 21.15
CA ARG A 292 -0.79 -21.86 22.61
C ARG A 292 -1.18 -20.40 22.88
N ASN A 293 -1.75 -20.13 24.05
CA ASN A 293 -2.48 -18.91 24.41
C ASN A 293 -1.61 -17.65 24.70
N ASP A 294 -0.34 -17.62 24.33
CA ASP A 294 0.62 -16.59 24.76
C ASP A 294 0.88 -15.53 23.66
N SER A 295 -0.17 -14.86 23.18
CA SER A 295 -0.06 -13.76 22.19
C SER A 295 0.97 -12.68 22.55
N LEU A 296 1.21 -12.47 23.85
CA LEU A 296 2.21 -11.53 24.37
C LEU A 296 3.65 -11.95 24.00
N SER A 297 3.97 -13.24 24.06
CA SER A 297 5.33 -13.69 23.72
C SER A 297 5.63 -13.49 22.25
N SER A 298 4.66 -13.71 21.36
CA SER A 298 4.83 -13.49 19.92
C SER A 298 5.11 -12.02 19.59
N ILE A 299 4.35 -11.11 20.20
CA ILE A 299 4.54 -9.67 20.03
C ILE A 299 5.91 -9.23 20.55
N THR A 300 6.30 -9.69 21.74
CA THR A 300 7.62 -9.36 22.28
C THR A 300 8.74 -9.92 21.42
N ASN A 301 8.58 -11.10 20.82
CA ASN A 301 9.57 -11.69 19.92
C ASN A 301 9.71 -10.87 18.64
N TRP A 302 8.60 -10.50 17.99
CA TRP A 302 8.65 -9.67 16.79
C TRP A 302 9.30 -8.31 17.03
N LEU A 303 9.01 -7.69 18.18
CA LEU A 303 9.65 -6.43 18.57
C LEU A 303 11.14 -6.65 18.85
N ASN A 304 11.49 -7.70 19.59
CA ASN A 304 12.89 -8.03 19.89
C ASN A 304 13.71 -8.31 18.62
N GLU A 305 13.14 -8.95 17.59
CA GLU A 305 13.81 -9.15 16.29
C GLU A 305 14.33 -7.84 15.70
N ILE A 306 13.63 -6.71 15.88
CA ILE A 306 14.05 -5.40 15.36
C ILE A 306 15.14 -4.76 16.24
N PHE A 307 14.97 -4.85 17.56
CA PHE A 307 15.88 -4.21 18.51
C PHE A 307 17.20 -4.97 18.69
N GLN A 308 17.26 -6.25 18.30
CA GLN A 308 18.47 -7.06 18.29
C GLN A 308 19.34 -6.85 17.05
N ILE A 309 18.93 -6.01 16.09
CA ILE A 309 19.73 -5.72 14.89
C ILE A 309 20.80 -4.67 15.22
N ASP A 310 22.07 -5.09 15.14
CA ASP A 310 23.24 -4.27 15.45
C ASP A 310 23.23 -2.94 14.68
N ASN A 311 23.41 -1.83 15.42
CA ASN A 311 23.69 -0.45 14.95
C ASN A 311 22.74 0.14 13.86
N GLN A 312 21.74 -0.59 13.38
CA GLN A 312 20.82 -0.20 12.31
C GLN A 312 19.36 -0.13 12.75
N HIS A 313 19.03 -0.60 13.96
CA HIS A 313 17.67 -0.54 14.50
C HIS A 313 17.04 0.85 14.33
N LEU A 314 17.71 1.95 14.69
CA LEU A 314 17.18 3.31 14.49
C LEU A 314 16.85 3.65 13.02
N LYS A 315 17.59 3.13 12.04
CA LYS A 315 17.26 3.30 10.60
C LYS A 315 15.99 2.54 10.23
N PHE A 316 15.86 1.30 10.70
CA PHE A 316 14.64 0.50 10.51
C PHE A 316 13.45 1.11 11.23
N LEU A 317 13.62 1.60 12.47
CA LEU A 317 12.57 2.29 13.22
C LEU A 317 12.08 3.53 12.49
N ARG A 318 12.99 4.34 11.91
CA ARG A 318 12.60 5.46 11.05
C ARG A 318 11.91 5.03 9.76
N HIS A 319 12.20 3.84 9.24
CA HIS A 319 11.50 3.31 8.07
C HIS A 319 10.08 2.87 8.46
N ILE A 320 9.92 2.10 9.55
CA ILE A 320 8.61 1.69 10.08
C ILE A 320 7.77 2.91 10.47
N ALA A 321 8.38 3.90 11.11
CA ALA A 321 7.71 5.13 11.55
C ALA A 321 7.19 5.99 10.40
N ARG A 322 7.80 5.89 9.21
CA ARG A 322 7.24 6.49 7.98
C ARG A 322 5.98 5.77 7.50
N GLY A 323 5.62 4.66 8.14
CA GLY A 323 4.53 3.79 7.80
C GLY A 323 4.94 2.73 6.80
N ILE A 324 4.35 1.54 6.94
CA ILE A 324 4.23 0.61 5.82
C ILE A 324 3.49 1.38 4.72
N PRO A 325 3.97 1.42 3.48
CA PRO A 325 3.34 2.16 2.40
C PRO A 325 1.87 1.74 2.32
N LEU A 326 1.00 2.64 2.75
CA LEU A 326 -0.43 2.43 2.65
C LEU A 326 -0.76 2.54 1.18
N PHE A 327 -1.50 1.55 0.68
CA PHE A 327 -2.07 1.68 -0.64
C PHE A 327 -3.08 2.82 -0.60
N HIS A 328 -2.67 3.96 -1.14
CA HIS A 328 -3.57 5.07 -1.40
C HIS A 328 -4.03 4.96 -2.84
N SER A 329 -5.34 5.08 -3.04
CA SER A 329 -5.88 5.23 -4.38
C SER A 329 -5.13 6.37 -5.08
N PRO A 330 -4.64 6.18 -6.31
CA PRO A 330 -3.99 7.25 -7.06
C PRO A 330 -4.94 8.44 -7.08
N ARG A 331 -4.43 9.65 -6.94
CA ARG A 331 -5.24 10.87 -6.99
C ARG A 331 -4.46 11.91 -7.76
N PHE A 332 -5.19 12.77 -8.47
CA PHE A 332 -4.58 13.97 -8.99
C PHE A 332 -4.34 14.97 -7.85
N ILE A 333 -3.40 15.87 -8.08
CA ILE A 333 -3.28 17.08 -7.28
C ILE A 333 -4.61 17.84 -7.28
N HIS A 334 -4.86 18.57 -6.20
CA HIS A 334 -6.01 19.46 -6.15
C HIS A 334 -5.80 20.63 -7.10
N LEU A 335 -6.65 20.76 -8.11
CA LEU A 335 -6.64 21.87 -9.05
C LEU A 335 -7.56 23.00 -8.56
N PRO A 336 -7.17 24.28 -8.70
CA PRO A 336 -8.07 25.40 -8.40
C PRO A 336 -9.32 25.39 -9.28
N THR A 337 -10.44 25.88 -8.74
CA THR A 337 -11.70 25.95 -9.51
C THR A 337 -11.64 27.00 -10.61
N CYS A 338 -10.95 28.13 -10.38
CA CYS A 338 -10.71 29.16 -11.39
C CYS A 338 -9.32 29.01 -12.01
N TYR A 339 -9.24 29.07 -13.34
CA TYR A 339 -7.96 28.98 -14.05
C TYR A 339 -6.99 30.13 -13.69
N ALA A 340 -7.51 31.31 -13.34
CA ALA A 340 -6.67 32.43 -12.94
C ALA A 340 -5.82 32.11 -11.70
N ASP A 341 -6.39 31.38 -10.74
CA ASP A 341 -5.71 30.93 -9.53
C ASP A 341 -4.63 29.87 -9.84
N LEU A 342 -4.84 29.06 -10.89
CA LEU A 342 -3.82 28.15 -11.39
C LEU A 342 -2.68 28.92 -12.09
N LEU A 343 -3.00 29.91 -12.90
CA LEU A 343 -2.03 30.64 -13.73
C LEU A 343 -1.14 31.57 -12.90
N GLN A 344 -1.72 32.27 -11.93
CA GLN A 344 -1.06 33.35 -11.18
C GLN A 344 0.31 32.97 -10.57
N PRO A 345 0.50 31.79 -9.93
CA PRO A 345 1.79 31.38 -9.37
C PRO A 345 2.89 31.19 -10.42
N TYR A 346 2.52 31.00 -11.69
CA TYR A 346 3.45 30.67 -12.78
C TYR A 346 3.67 31.82 -13.76
N ILE A 347 3.07 32.99 -13.53
CA ILE A 347 3.34 34.19 -14.33
C ILE A 347 4.78 34.62 -14.08
N GLY A 348 5.58 34.68 -15.15
CA GLY A 348 6.98 35.08 -15.07
C GLY A 348 7.85 34.07 -14.30
N LEU A 349 7.44 32.80 -14.24
CA LEU A 349 8.17 31.76 -13.54
C LEU A 349 9.62 31.68 -14.01
N GLN A 350 10.55 31.83 -13.07
CA GLN A 350 11.98 31.78 -13.29
C GLN A 350 12.59 30.66 -12.45
N CYS A 351 13.66 30.04 -12.97
CA CYS A 351 14.47 29.14 -12.15
C CYS A 351 15.01 29.91 -10.93
N SER A 352 14.81 29.36 -9.73
CA SER A 352 15.28 29.96 -8.47
C SER A 352 16.81 30.15 -8.42
N TYR A 353 17.56 29.40 -9.22
CA TYR A 353 19.03 29.43 -9.24
C TYR A 353 19.59 30.25 -10.40
N CYS A 354 19.28 29.89 -11.65
CA CYS A 354 19.86 30.57 -12.82
C CYS A 354 18.99 31.74 -13.33
N ARG A 355 17.83 31.99 -12.72
CA ARG A 355 16.87 33.06 -13.09
C ARG A 355 16.36 33.02 -14.54
N LYS A 356 16.64 31.94 -15.27
CA LYS A 356 16.14 31.74 -16.62
C LYS A 356 14.62 31.57 -16.57
N SER A 357 13.91 32.28 -17.44
CA SER A 357 12.46 32.14 -17.60
C SER A 357 12.09 30.74 -18.08
N ILE A 358 11.10 30.13 -17.43
CA ILE A 358 10.55 28.84 -17.83
C ILE A 358 9.50 29.10 -18.92
N THR A 359 9.82 28.73 -20.15
CA THR A 359 8.89 28.81 -21.27
C THR A 359 7.97 27.59 -21.24
N GLN A 360 6.65 27.81 -21.37
CA GLN A 360 5.63 26.73 -21.41
C GLN A 360 5.72 25.77 -20.20
N PRO A 361 5.45 26.23 -18.97
CA PRO A 361 5.46 25.38 -17.79
C PRO A 361 4.33 24.34 -17.87
N ILE A 362 4.71 23.08 -17.69
CA ILE A 362 3.81 21.92 -17.71
C ILE A 362 3.71 21.37 -16.29
N LEU A 363 2.50 21.32 -15.74
CA LEU A 363 2.22 20.84 -14.39
C LEU A 363 1.79 19.38 -14.42
N CYS A 364 2.56 18.49 -13.80
CA CYS A 364 2.17 17.09 -13.64
C CYS A 364 0.99 16.95 -12.69
N LEU A 365 -0.10 16.36 -13.16
CA LEU A 365 -1.31 16.12 -12.39
C LEU A 365 -1.12 15.04 -11.31
N ILE A 366 -0.11 14.17 -11.46
CA ILE A 366 0.12 13.05 -10.54
C ILE A 366 0.92 13.49 -9.32
N CYS A 367 2.01 14.24 -9.52
CA CYS A 367 2.93 14.60 -8.44
C CYS A 367 3.04 16.11 -8.15
N GLY A 368 2.44 16.97 -8.99
CA GLY A 368 2.48 18.42 -8.82
C GLY A 368 3.80 19.10 -9.20
N ILE A 369 4.78 18.36 -9.70
CA ILE A 369 6.03 18.92 -10.20
C ILE A 369 5.79 19.63 -11.53
N VAL A 370 6.39 20.82 -11.69
CA VAL A 370 6.40 21.57 -12.94
C VAL A 370 7.66 21.23 -13.74
N HIS A 371 7.50 20.93 -15.02
CA HIS A 371 8.58 20.65 -15.96
C HIS A 371 8.40 21.44 -17.27
N SER A 372 9.41 21.46 -18.13
CA SER A 372 9.32 22.08 -19.46
C SER A 372 9.16 21.02 -20.56
N LYS A 373 8.55 21.41 -21.69
CA LYS A 373 8.43 20.53 -22.89
C LYS A 373 9.77 20.33 -23.59
N GLU A 374 10.57 21.38 -23.66
CA GLU A 374 11.82 21.39 -24.43
C GLU A 374 12.99 20.89 -23.56
N ASP A 375 13.76 19.94 -24.10
CA ASP A 375 15.17 19.79 -23.79
C ASP A 375 15.87 21.02 -24.40
N THR A 376 15.71 22.20 -23.80
CA THR A 376 16.33 23.40 -24.36
C THR A 376 17.84 23.15 -24.43
N GLU A 377 18.44 23.23 -25.63
CA GLU A 377 19.90 23.10 -25.83
C GLU A 377 20.67 24.02 -24.86
N LYS A 378 20.04 25.12 -24.44
CA LYS A 378 20.44 25.92 -23.28
C LYS A 378 19.86 25.35 -21.99
N LYS A 379 20.32 24.20 -21.52
CA LYS A 379 19.87 23.57 -20.26
C LYS A 379 19.78 24.62 -19.15
N CYS A 380 18.61 24.74 -18.51
CA CYS A 380 18.56 25.33 -17.17
C CYS A 380 19.54 24.55 -16.29
N CYS A 381 20.20 25.20 -15.32
CA CYS A 381 21.20 24.56 -14.46
C CYS A 381 20.71 23.17 -14.00
N HIS A 382 21.56 22.15 -14.17
CA HIS A 382 21.29 20.71 -14.37
C HIS A 382 20.39 19.97 -13.35
N GLN A 383 19.68 20.62 -12.43
CA GLN A 383 19.00 19.99 -11.29
C GLN A 383 17.67 20.63 -10.83
N HIS A 384 17.18 21.71 -11.46
CA HIS A 384 16.12 22.53 -10.83
C HIS A 384 14.81 22.67 -11.61
N ILE A 385 14.79 22.29 -12.88
CA ILE A 385 13.56 22.07 -13.64
C ILE A 385 13.80 20.75 -14.35
N HIS A 386 13.09 19.70 -13.94
CA HIS A 386 13.23 18.41 -14.59
C HIS A 386 12.82 18.54 -16.04
N SER A 387 13.61 17.97 -16.95
CA SER A 387 13.10 17.77 -18.31
C SER A 387 11.92 16.79 -18.25
N ILE A 388 11.08 16.81 -19.29
CA ILE A 388 10.01 15.81 -19.40
C ILE A 388 10.57 14.38 -19.37
N LYS A 389 11.80 14.15 -19.87
CA LYS A 389 12.51 12.86 -19.82
C LYS A 389 12.84 12.45 -18.39
N GLU A 390 13.48 13.33 -17.61
CA GLU A 390 13.83 13.08 -16.21
C GLU A 390 12.57 12.88 -15.36
N HIS A 391 11.52 13.65 -15.66
CA HIS A 391 10.23 13.49 -15.04
C HIS A 391 9.60 12.12 -15.36
N LEU A 392 9.59 11.67 -16.61
CA LEU A 392 9.05 10.36 -16.99
C LEU A 392 9.79 9.18 -16.33
N ILE A 393 11.10 9.30 -16.14
CA ILE A 393 11.90 8.27 -15.45
C ILE A 393 11.54 8.22 -13.96
N SER A 394 11.36 9.39 -13.34
CA SER A 394 11.11 9.50 -11.90
C SER A 394 9.63 9.38 -11.51
N CYS A 395 8.71 9.65 -12.43
CA CYS A 395 7.27 9.71 -12.19
C CYS A 395 6.53 8.58 -12.89
N ASN A 396 5.88 7.74 -12.09
CA ASN A 396 4.86 6.77 -12.51
C ASN A 396 5.26 5.87 -13.71
N GLU A 397 6.51 5.39 -13.73
CA GLU A 397 7.04 4.43 -14.71
C GLU A 397 6.87 4.85 -16.18
N GLY A 398 7.08 6.13 -16.49
CA GLY A 398 6.99 6.66 -17.85
C GLY A 398 5.58 7.05 -18.27
N LEU A 399 4.67 7.27 -17.32
CA LEU A 399 3.38 7.94 -17.58
C LEU A 399 3.44 9.40 -17.09
N ASN A 400 3.13 10.32 -17.99
CA ASN A 400 2.96 11.73 -17.67
C ASN A 400 1.54 12.18 -18.07
N LEU A 401 0.78 12.63 -17.07
CA LEU A 401 -0.51 13.30 -17.24
C LEU A 401 -0.33 14.72 -16.71
N SER A 402 -0.42 15.71 -17.58
CA SER A 402 -0.02 17.07 -17.21
C SER A 402 -0.82 18.15 -17.94
N ILE A 403 -0.97 19.32 -17.33
CA ILE A 403 -1.60 20.48 -17.97
C ILE A 403 -0.50 21.44 -18.40
N ASN A 404 -0.54 21.91 -19.65
CA ASN A 404 0.22 23.08 -20.03
C ASN A 404 -0.46 24.32 -19.44
N ILE A 405 0.21 24.97 -18.49
CA ILE A 405 -0.36 26.09 -17.73
C ILE A 405 -0.69 27.28 -18.64
N HIS A 406 -0.01 27.48 -19.77
CA HIS A 406 -0.30 28.60 -20.66
C HIS A 406 -1.34 28.27 -21.75
N SER A 407 -1.30 27.06 -22.31
CA SER A 407 -2.26 26.67 -23.35
C SER A 407 -3.57 26.12 -22.81
N THR A 408 -3.62 25.74 -21.52
CA THR A 408 -4.68 24.95 -20.86
C THR A 408 -4.81 23.51 -21.37
N GLU A 409 -3.95 23.09 -22.30
CA GLU A 409 -4.07 21.77 -22.94
C GLU A 409 -3.68 20.61 -22.04
N THR A 410 -4.44 19.53 -22.25
CA THR A 410 -4.28 18.14 -21.82
C THR A 410 -3.04 17.37 -22.28
N LEU A 411 -1.85 17.39 -21.68
CA LEU A 411 -0.77 16.50 -22.16
C LEU A 411 -0.87 15.10 -21.55
N ILE A 412 -1.12 14.10 -22.41
CA ILE A 412 -1.13 12.67 -22.07
C ILE A 412 0.07 12.01 -22.75
N GLN A 413 1.02 11.52 -21.97
CA GLN A 413 2.22 10.87 -22.49
C GLN A 413 2.48 9.54 -21.80
N ARG A 414 2.73 8.51 -22.61
CA ARG A 414 3.09 7.16 -22.18
C ARG A 414 4.34 6.72 -22.92
N LYS A 415 5.44 6.57 -22.17
CA LYS A 415 6.78 6.32 -22.70
C LYS A 415 7.14 7.36 -23.77
N GLN A 416 7.37 6.93 -25.01
CA GLN A 416 7.74 7.78 -26.14
C GLN A 416 6.55 8.37 -26.89
N ARG A 417 5.31 7.96 -26.58
CA ARG A 417 4.11 8.43 -27.27
C ARG A 417 3.43 9.50 -26.43
N TYR A 418 3.04 10.60 -27.05
CA TYR A 418 2.24 11.62 -26.41
C TYR A 418 1.07 12.04 -27.30
N ASN A 419 0.06 12.62 -26.68
CA ASN A 419 -1.03 13.28 -27.37
C ASN A 419 -1.51 14.48 -26.55
N TYR A 420 -2.00 15.50 -27.25
CA TYR A 420 -2.78 16.55 -26.63
C TYR A 420 -4.24 16.12 -26.57
N TRP A 421 -4.82 16.35 -25.41
CA TRP A 421 -6.22 16.16 -25.10
C TRP A 421 -6.85 17.51 -24.76
N SER A 422 -8.16 17.50 -24.71
CA SER A 422 -9.00 18.65 -24.37
C SER A 422 -8.57 19.36 -23.08
N SER A 423 -8.87 20.66 -23.00
CA SER A 423 -8.59 21.46 -21.82
C SER A 423 -9.40 20.98 -20.61
N LEU A 424 -8.80 20.97 -19.43
CA LEU A 424 -9.54 20.72 -18.19
C LEU A 424 -10.32 21.97 -17.72
N TYR A 425 -10.06 23.14 -18.31
CA TYR A 425 -10.70 24.40 -17.95
C TYR A 425 -11.55 24.91 -19.11
N LEU A 426 -12.84 25.15 -18.83
CA LEU A 426 -13.83 25.58 -19.81
C LEU A 426 -14.44 26.92 -19.39
N ASP A 427 -14.94 27.68 -20.35
CA ASP A 427 -15.74 28.84 -20.02
C ASP A 427 -17.12 28.45 -19.46
N LYS A 428 -17.91 29.45 -19.06
CA LYS A 428 -19.27 29.25 -18.52
C LYS A 428 -20.26 28.59 -19.49
N TYR A 429 -19.94 28.52 -20.78
CA TYR A 429 -20.74 27.87 -21.82
C TYR A 429 -20.23 26.48 -22.18
N GLY A 430 -19.13 26.03 -21.56
CA GLY A 430 -18.52 24.72 -21.83
C GLY A 430 -17.56 24.72 -23.03
N GLU A 431 -17.15 25.89 -23.52
CA GLU A 431 -16.21 26.01 -24.64
C GLU A 431 -14.77 26.13 -24.15
N GLU A 432 -13.84 25.57 -24.93
CA GLU A 432 -12.41 25.71 -24.70
C GLU A 432 -11.93 27.10 -25.13
N ASP A 433 -10.94 27.63 -24.42
CA ASP A 433 -10.21 28.84 -24.81
C ASP A 433 -8.71 28.54 -24.81
N ILE A 434 -8.29 27.71 -25.76
CA ILE A 434 -6.89 27.24 -25.87
C ILE A 434 -5.96 28.45 -26.05
N HIS A 435 -4.85 28.45 -25.31
CA HIS A 435 -3.93 29.60 -25.18
C HIS A 435 -4.60 30.88 -24.67
N PHE A 436 -5.79 30.78 -24.09
CA PHE A 436 -6.52 31.92 -23.55
C PHE A 436 -6.74 33.04 -24.58
N ARG A 437 -6.89 32.70 -25.87
CA ARG A 437 -6.94 33.65 -26.98
C ARG A 437 -8.14 34.60 -26.91
N ARG A 438 -9.28 34.14 -26.40
CA ARG A 438 -10.51 34.94 -26.30
C ARG A 438 -10.61 35.71 -24.98
N GLY A 439 -9.72 35.44 -24.02
CA GLY A 439 -9.71 36.08 -22.70
C GLY A 439 -10.93 35.79 -21.84
N ARG A 440 -11.59 34.64 -22.04
CA ARG A 440 -12.77 34.26 -21.23
C ARG A 440 -12.35 33.70 -19.88
N ILE A 441 -13.13 33.98 -18.83
CA ILE A 441 -12.90 33.33 -17.53
C ILE A 441 -13.17 31.83 -17.68
N LEU A 442 -12.20 31.00 -17.27
CA LEU A 442 -12.28 29.55 -17.34
C LEU A 442 -12.37 28.92 -15.95
N TYR A 443 -13.13 27.83 -15.86
CA TYR A 443 -13.39 27.07 -14.66
C TYR A 443 -13.07 25.60 -14.87
N LEU A 444 -12.59 24.93 -13.83
CA LEU A 444 -12.30 23.51 -13.84
C LEU A 444 -13.57 22.72 -14.16
N ASN A 445 -13.52 21.88 -15.18
CA ASN A 445 -14.60 20.97 -15.52
C ASN A 445 -14.40 19.63 -14.81
N GLU A 446 -15.17 19.40 -13.74
CA GLU A 446 -15.10 18.19 -12.91
C GLU A 446 -15.37 16.91 -13.71
N ASP A 447 -16.22 16.97 -14.74
CA ASP A 447 -16.57 15.79 -15.54
C ASP A 447 -15.41 15.36 -16.45
N ARG A 448 -14.69 16.31 -17.05
CA ARG A 448 -13.45 16.06 -17.80
C ARG A 448 -12.35 15.53 -16.88
N LEU A 449 -12.21 16.09 -15.67
CA LEU A 449 -11.23 15.62 -14.70
C LEU A 449 -11.51 14.16 -14.28
N LYS A 450 -12.77 13.83 -13.98
CA LYS A 450 -13.20 12.46 -13.66
C LYS A 450 -12.96 11.51 -14.83
N LEU A 451 -13.27 11.93 -16.05
CA LEU A 451 -13.05 11.11 -17.24
C LEU A 451 -11.57 10.81 -17.46
N LEU A 452 -10.68 11.81 -17.34
CA LEU A 452 -9.23 11.62 -17.40
C LEU A 452 -8.74 10.67 -16.31
N TYR A 453 -9.20 10.88 -15.08
CA TYR A 453 -8.87 10.05 -13.94
C TYR A 453 -9.27 8.59 -14.18
N SER A 454 -10.46 8.36 -14.72
CA SER A 454 -10.95 7.01 -15.00
C SER A 454 -10.12 6.27 -16.04
N ALA A 455 -9.72 6.96 -17.12
CA ALA A 455 -8.88 6.38 -18.16
C ALA A 455 -7.47 6.08 -17.63
N TRP A 456 -6.97 6.90 -16.71
CA TRP A 456 -5.72 6.63 -16.00
C TRP A 456 -5.83 5.36 -15.15
N ILE A 457 -6.81 5.28 -14.25
CA ILE A 457 -6.98 4.14 -13.35
C ILE A 457 -7.24 2.85 -14.13
N SER A 458 -8.05 2.90 -15.18
CA SER A 458 -8.34 1.71 -16.01
C SER A 458 -7.21 1.35 -16.98
N SER A 459 -6.12 2.13 -17.02
CA SER A 459 -5.04 2.04 -18.01
C SER A 459 -5.51 2.12 -19.48
N ASN A 460 -6.63 2.80 -19.75
CA ASN A 460 -7.22 2.98 -21.09
C ASN A 460 -7.01 4.40 -21.63
N LEU A 461 -5.91 5.06 -21.28
CA LEU A 461 -5.57 6.41 -21.78
C LEU A 461 -5.51 6.48 -23.31
N ASP A 462 -5.20 5.38 -23.98
CA ASP A 462 -5.16 5.30 -25.44
C ASP A 462 -6.55 5.59 -26.06
N GLN A 463 -7.66 5.34 -25.34
CA GLN A 463 -9.01 5.67 -25.82
C GLN A 463 -9.32 7.17 -25.78
N LEU A 464 -8.58 7.95 -24.99
CA LEU A 464 -8.71 9.42 -24.96
C LEU A 464 -7.96 10.09 -26.10
N SER A 465 -7.15 9.33 -26.84
CA SER A 465 -6.47 9.87 -28.00
C SER A 465 -7.46 10.03 -29.15
N ASN A 466 -7.89 11.27 -29.39
CA ASN A 466 -8.42 11.62 -30.71
C ASN A 466 -7.31 11.32 -31.73
N THR A 467 -7.68 10.70 -32.84
CA THR A 467 -6.82 10.19 -33.92
C THR A 467 -6.04 11.30 -34.64
N SER A 468 -5.07 11.86 -33.93
CA SER A 468 -3.96 12.65 -34.47
C SER A 468 -2.75 12.32 -33.59
N SER A 469 -2.25 11.10 -33.71
CA SER A 469 -0.93 10.73 -33.20
C SER A 469 0.11 11.59 -33.91
N ILE A 470 0.45 12.73 -33.31
CA ILE A 470 1.47 13.64 -33.82
C ILE A 470 2.77 13.32 -33.09
N ASP A 471 3.74 12.92 -33.90
CA ASP A 471 5.18 12.82 -33.71
C ASP A 471 5.71 12.02 -32.51
N LYS A 472 6.66 11.13 -32.81
CA LYS A 472 7.63 10.69 -31.81
C LYS A 472 8.34 11.94 -31.30
N PHE A 473 8.57 12.05 -29.99
CA PHE A 473 9.71 12.86 -29.59
C PHE A 473 10.95 12.19 -30.19
N ASP A 474 11.57 12.81 -31.18
CA ASP A 474 12.93 12.49 -31.57
C ASP A 474 13.81 12.88 -30.38
N PHE A 475 14.13 11.87 -29.56
CA PHE A 475 14.81 12.04 -28.30
C PHE A 475 16.31 11.93 -28.41
#